data_AF-A0A7U3UTG2-F1
#
_entry.id   AF-A0A7U3UTG2-F1
#
_cell.length_a   1.000
_cell.length_b   1.000
_cell.length_c   1.000
_cell.angle_alpha   90.00
_cell.angle_beta   90.00
_cell.angle_gamma   90.00
#
_symmetry.space_group_name_H-M   'P 1'
#
loop_
_entity.id
_entity.type
_entity.pdbx_description
1 polymer ?
#
loop_
_entity_poly.entity_id
_entity_poly.type
_entity_poly.pdbx_seq_one_letter_code
_entity_poly.pdbx_strand_id
1 'polypeptide(L)'
;MNSSYGPAMEIRSEVQLAPVADEVSAITAVVRPILEGILYSLKQDVVAEAGGYDELKLHMLARLQRPGDGDCGICFEYAVHDALNRQEAGVVERVSDALGLCKVPGQTIDSILFGAEKTGSLQLIDTVEERLTWDSSLLSGTKGRPVKLKRHINAVAAALRKKSARDLLPQSIAGLWKADLFLGSSDSDKWVGTTVKINPSALEGARGLRIGVVPSRQGTSDAIKIDAGKNLVVCPIPYDGSFMEVFYQGWEVVRQFIAADARLPQEVNLPRPAQREVARYLADRRAYPVLAVVQALQPLSQPHLLETSESAARLVRAGGVSDVIETSSFIAPVPKSD
;
A
#
# COMPACT_ATOMS: atom_id res chain seq x y z
N MET A 1 -25.18 22.56 20.04
CA MET A 1 -23.91 21.80 19.96
C MET A 1 -24.11 20.70 18.94
N ASN A 2 -23.80 20.96 17.67
CA ASN A 2 -23.94 19.96 16.61
C ASN A 2 -22.55 19.40 16.32
N SER A 3 -22.32 18.15 16.70
CA SER A 3 -21.13 17.41 16.30
C SER A 3 -21.28 17.04 14.83
N SER A 4 -20.47 17.64 13.96
CA SER A 4 -20.42 17.33 12.53
C SER A 4 -19.35 16.29 12.29
N TYR A 5 -19.69 15.02 12.52
CA TYR A 5 -18.85 13.92 12.07
C TYR A 5 -18.89 13.86 10.54
N GLY A 6 -17.71 13.90 9.90
CA GLY A 6 -17.59 13.54 8.48
C GLY A 6 -17.81 12.03 8.30
N PRO A 7 -18.14 11.56 7.08
CA PRO A 7 -18.23 10.11 6.83
C PRO A 7 -16.88 9.44 7.11
N ALA A 8 -16.88 8.17 7.49
CA ALA A 8 -15.65 7.42 7.77
C ALA A 8 -15.17 6.70 6.50
N MET A 9 -13.85 6.56 6.34
CA MET A 9 -13.27 5.63 5.38
C MET A 9 -13.21 4.24 6.03
N GLU A 10 -13.62 3.19 5.31
CA GLU A 10 -13.55 1.81 5.80
C GLU A 10 -12.24 1.16 5.30
N ILE A 11 -11.38 0.79 6.25
CA ILE A 11 -10.20 -0.04 5.98
C ILE A 11 -10.60 -1.49 6.24
N ARG A 12 -10.44 -2.33 5.23
CA ARG A 12 -10.57 -3.78 5.34
C ARG A 12 -9.17 -4.40 5.42
N SER A 13 -8.86 -5.05 6.52
CA SER A 13 -7.59 -5.72 6.74
C SER A 13 -7.77 -7.23 6.68
N GLU A 14 -6.92 -7.94 5.95
CA GLU A 14 -6.92 -9.39 5.88
C GLU A 14 -5.77 -9.94 6.73
N VAL A 15 -6.12 -10.42 7.94
CA VAL A 15 -5.17 -10.88 8.96
C VAL A 15 -4.88 -12.35 8.76
N GLN A 16 -3.60 -12.70 8.64
CA GLN A 16 -3.15 -14.08 8.55
C GLN A 16 -3.33 -14.79 9.90
N LEU A 17 -4.05 -15.91 9.89
CA LEU A 17 -4.24 -16.76 11.07
C LEU A 17 -3.41 -18.05 11.02
N ALA A 18 -3.13 -18.56 9.82
CA ALA A 18 -2.39 -19.81 9.61
C ALA A 18 -1.20 -19.61 8.66
N PRO A 19 -0.13 -20.42 8.74
CA PRO A 19 0.95 -20.38 7.77
C PRO A 19 0.44 -20.74 6.37
N VAL A 20 1.08 -20.21 5.33
CA VAL A 20 0.81 -20.57 3.94
C VAL A 20 1.18 -22.04 3.72
N ALA A 21 0.26 -22.83 3.18
CA ALA A 21 0.45 -24.26 2.96
C ALA A 21 0.69 -24.60 1.48
N ASP A 22 -0.33 -24.43 0.63
CA ASP A 22 -0.27 -24.68 -0.80
C ASP A 22 -0.52 -23.38 -1.58
N GLU A 23 0.28 -23.12 -2.61
CA GLU A 23 0.29 -21.85 -3.34
C GLU A 23 -1.06 -21.56 -4.01
N VAL A 24 -1.68 -22.56 -4.67
CA VAL A 24 -2.97 -22.36 -5.38
C VAL A 24 -4.10 -22.05 -4.39
N SER A 25 -4.24 -22.86 -3.35
CA SER A 25 -5.28 -22.69 -2.33
C SER A 25 -5.09 -21.42 -1.50
N ALA A 26 -3.84 -21.02 -1.23
CA ALA A 26 -3.54 -19.78 -0.53
C ALA A 26 -3.82 -18.53 -1.39
N ILE A 27 -3.43 -18.54 -2.68
CA ILE A 27 -3.81 -17.47 -3.61
C ILE A 27 -5.34 -17.40 -3.73
N THR A 28 -6.02 -18.55 -3.83
CA THR A 28 -7.49 -18.61 -3.92
C THR A 28 -8.14 -18.00 -2.67
N ALA A 29 -7.59 -18.27 -1.48
CA ALA A 29 -8.06 -17.69 -0.23
C ALA A 29 -7.95 -16.16 -0.22
N VAL A 30 -6.88 -15.59 -0.77
CA VAL A 30 -6.70 -14.12 -0.85
C VAL A 30 -7.53 -13.48 -1.96
N VAL A 31 -7.70 -14.13 -3.11
CA VAL A 31 -8.48 -13.56 -4.24
C VAL A 31 -9.91 -13.23 -3.83
N ARG A 32 -10.49 -14.01 -2.89
CA ARG A 32 -11.85 -13.83 -2.37
C ARG A 32 -12.09 -12.43 -1.77
N PRO A 33 -11.40 -12.02 -0.68
CA PRO A 33 -11.57 -10.68 -0.12
C PRO A 33 -11.15 -9.58 -1.10
N ILE A 34 -10.19 -9.83 -1.99
CA ILE A 34 -9.81 -8.88 -3.04
C ILE A 34 -11.00 -8.54 -3.95
N LEU A 35 -11.71 -9.56 -4.44
CA LEU A 35 -12.88 -9.36 -5.29
C LEU A 35 -14.02 -8.67 -4.55
N GLU A 36 -14.25 -9.01 -3.29
CA GLU A 36 -15.25 -8.33 -2.45
C GLU A 36 -14.91 -6.85 -2.25
N GLY A 37 -13.66 -6.53 -1.91
CA GLY A 37 -13.28 -5.13 -1.70
C GLY A 37 -13.34 -4.32 -3.00
N ILE A 38 -13.01 -4.90 -4.16
CA ILE A 38 -13.23 -4.25 -5.46
C ILE A 38 -14.74 -4.04 -5.71
N LEU A 39 -15.57 -5.04 -5.46
CA LEU A 39 -17.02 -4.94 -5.62
C LEU A 39 -17.58 -3.79 -4.78
N TYR A 40 -17.23 -3.72 -3.49
CA TYR A 40 -17.72 -2.69 -2.57
C TYR A 40 -17.04 -1.33 -2.75
N SER A 41 -15.95 -1.25 -3.53
CA SER A 41 -15.34 0.03 -3.94
C SER A 41 -16.10 0.74 -5.06
N LEU A 42 -17.00 0.04 -5.76
CA LEU A 42 -17.74 0.63 -6.87
C LEU A 42 -18.69 1.72 -6.37
N LYS A 43 -18.90 2.73 -7.22
CA LYS A 43 -19.83 3.82 -6.92
C LYS A 43 -21.26 3.27 -6.78
N GLN A 44 -21.97 3.75 -5.76
CA GLN A 44 -23.31 3.24 -5.43
C GLN A 44 -24.31 3.39 -6.57
N ASP A 45 -24.23 4.47 -7.35
CA ASP A 45 -25.07 4.70 -8.53
C ASP A 45 -24.83 3.65 -9.62
N VAL A 46 -23.56 3.35 -9.91
CA VAL A 46 -23.15 2.29 -10.85
C VAL A 46 -23.65 0.92 -10.40
N VAL A 47 -23.54 0.62 -9.10
CA VAL A 47 -24.03 -0.64 -8.51
C VAL A 47 -25.55 -0.73 -8.61
N ALA A 48 -26.27 0.36 -8.33
CA ALA A 48 -27.72 0.41 -8.43
C ALA A 48 -28.20 0.17 -9.86
N GLU A 49 -27.54 0.77 -10.86
CA GLU A 49 -27.83 0.51 -12.28
C GLU A 49 -27.57 -0.95 -12.68
N ALA A 50 -26.60 -1.61 -12.06
CA ALA A 50 -26.28 -3.01 -12.30
C ALA A 50 -27.20 -4.00 -11.56
N GLY A 51 -28.22 -3.52 -10.83
CA GLY A 51 -29.17 -4.36 -10.08
C GLY A 51 -28.77 -4.65 -8.64
N GLY A 52 -27.77 -3.94 -8.10
CA GLY A 52 -27.27 -4.13 -6.74
C GLY A 52 -26.02 -5.02 -6.67
N TYR A 53 -25.42 -5.09 -5.48
CA TYR A 53 -24.20 -5.88 -5.25
C TYR A 53 -24.40 -7.38 -5.49
N ASP A 54 -25.59 -7.90 -5.20
CA ASP A 54 -25.92 -9.33 -5.29
C ASP A 54 -26.02 -9.82 -6.74
N GLU A 55 -26.32 -8.94 -7.69
CA GLU A 55 -26.55 -9.29 -9.10
C GLU A 55 -25.34 -8.96 -10.00
N LEU A 56 -24.38 -8.20 -9.49
CA LEU A 56 -23.24 -7.73 -10.27
C LEU A 56 -22.33 -8.89 -10.66
N LYS A 57 -22.27 -9.20 -11.96
CA LYS A 57 -21.48 -10.31 -12.51
C LYS A 57 -19.99 -10.01 -12.51
N LEU A 58 -19.17 -11.05 -12.28
CA LEU A 58 -17.72 -10.91 -12.22
C LEU A 58 -17.12 -10.25 -13.48
N HIS A 59 -17.63 -10.58 -14.67
CA HIS A 59 -17.14 -9.95 -15.90
C HIS A 59 -17.46 -8.45 -16.02
N MET A 60 -18.44 -7.94 -15.28
CA MET A 60 -18.79 -6.52 -15.27
C MET A 60 -17.77 -5.70 -14.49
N LEU A 61 -17.10 -6.28 -13.48
CA LEU A 61 -16.03 -5.58 -12.75
C LEU A 61 -14.97 -5.02 -13.69
N ALA A 62 -14.62 -5.73 -14.77
CA ALA A 62 -13.63 -5.27 -15.73
C ALA A 62 -14.00 -3.99 -16.51
N ARG A 63 -15.28 -3.60 -16.46
CA ARG A 63 -15.81 -2.40 -17.13
C ARG A 63 -16.21 -1.30 -16.16
N LEU A 64 -16.62 -1.70 -14.95
CA LEU A 64 -17.12 -0.79 -13.93
C LEU A 64 -16.01 -0.25 -13.04
N GLN A 65 -14.92 -1.01 -12.86
CA GLN A 65 -13.76 -0.60 -12.07
C GLN A 65 -12.96 0.49 -12.81
N ARG A 66 -12.72 1.61 -12.14
CA ARG A 66 -11.76 2.63 -12.61
C ARG A 66 -10.41 2.42 -11.93
N PRO A 67 -9.29 2.80 -12.58
CA PRO A 67 -8.00 2.90 -11.89
C PRO A 67 -8.15 3.80 -10.67
N GLY A 68 -7.89 3.27 -9.47
CA GLY A 68 -8.14 3.92 -8.18
C GLY A 68 -9.21 3.24 -7.33
N ASP A 69 -10.18 2.53 -7.93
CA ASP A 69 -11.25 1.85 -7.23
C ASP A 69 -10.74 0.52 -6.65
N GLY A 70 -10.72 0.42 -5.31
CA GLY A 70 -10.18 -0.73 -4.59
C GLY A 70 -8.67 -0.90 -4.76
N ASP A 71 -7.95 0.10 -5.29
CA ASP A 71 -6.55 -0.02 -5.64
C ASP A 71 -5.69 -0.47 -4.44
N CYS A 72 -4.98 -1.58 -4.61
CA CYS A 72 -3.81 -1.96 -3.79
C CYS A 72 -2.61 -1.04 -4.07
N GLY A 73 -2.87 0.27 -4.18
CA GLY A 73 -1.88 1.34 -4.34
C GLY A 73 -1.21 1.75 -3.03
N ILE A 74 -1.41 0.96 -1.98
CA ILE A 74 -0.95 1.22 -0.62
C ILE A 74 -0.24 -0.01 -0.04
N CYS A 75 -0.26 -1.17 -0.71
CA CYS A 75 0.01 -2.43 -0.03
C CYS A 75 1.47 -2.64 0.40
N PHE A 76 2.49 -2.19 -0.35
CA PHE A 76 3.88 -2.50 0.03
C PHE A 76 4.43 -1.44 0.94
N GLU A 77 4.08 -0.19 0.64
CA GLU A 77 4.25 0.96 1.51
C GLU A 77 3.61 0.71 2.89
N TYR A 78 2.35 0.28 2.91
CA TYR A 78 1.61 -0.01 4.14
C TYR A 78 2.10 -1.27 4.82
N ALA A 79 2.41 -2.35 4.10
CA ALA A 79 2.99 -3.54 4.72
C ALA A 79 4.27 -3.21 5.49
N VAL A 80 5.15 -2.43 4.87
CA VAL A 80 6.38 -1.96 5.50
C VAL A 80 6.05 -1.06 6.69
N HIS A 81 5.10 -0.13 6.55
CA HIS A 81 4.66 0.76 7.62
C HIS A 81 4.04 0.01 8.82
N ASP A 82 3.16 -0.95 8.55
CA ASP A 82 2.47 -1.78 9.55
C ASP A 82 3.44 -2.71 10.27
N ALA A 83 4.31 -3.41 9.53
CA ALA A 83 5.36 -4.24 10.11
C ALA A 83 6.28 -3.43 11.05
N LEU A 84 6.60 -2.18 10.70
CA LEU A 84 7.32 -1.26 11.58
C LEU A 84 6.50 -0.84 12.80
N ASN A 85 5.20 -0.52 12.63
CA ASN A 85 4.32 -0.18 13.75
C ASN A 85 4.15 -1.35 14.73
N ARG A 86 4.14 -2.59 14.23
CA ARG A 86 4.02 -3.83 15.02
C ARG A 86 5.37 -4.34 15.53
N GLN A 87 6.46 -3.63 15.23
CA GLN A 87 7.81 -3.95 15.66
C GLN A 87 8.29 -5.34 15.20
N GLU A 88 7.93 -5.75 13.98
CA GLU A 88 8.36 -7.02 13.41
C GLU A 88 9.89 -7.04 13.25
N ALA A 89 10.56 -7.95 13.96
CA ALA A 89 12.01 -7.93 14.14
C ALA A 89 12.77 -7.94 12.79
N GLY A 90 12.38 -8.79 11.85
CA GLY A 90 13.05 -8.92 10.54
C GLY A 90 12.93 -7.67 9.66
N VAL A 91 11.90 -6.84 9.87
CA VAL A 91 11.69 -5.58 9.16
C VAL A 91 12.40 -4.44 9.89
N VAL A 92 12.22 -4.35 11.22
CA VAL A 92 12.80 -3.30 12.07
C VAL A 92 14.33 -3.31 12.00
N GLU A 93 14.96 -4.49 12.09
CA GLU A 93 16.42 -4.63 12.04
C GLU A 93 16.98 -4.07 10.72
N ARG A 94 16.36 -4.45 9.59
CA ARG A 94 16.76 -3.99 8.25
C ARG A 94 16.61 -2.49 8.08
N VAL A 95 15.50 -1.93 8.56
CA VAL A 95 15.25 -0.49 8.50
C VAL A 95 16.21 0.27 9.41
N SER A 96 16.50 -0.25 10.61
CA SER A 96 17.48 0.31 11.53
C SER A 96 18.88 0.40 10.89
N ASP A 97 19.35 -0.68 10.27
CA ASP A 97 20.63 -0.69 9.57
C ASP A 97 20.68 0.33 8.41
N ALA A 98 19.60 0.43 7.63
CA ALA A 98 19.49 1.40 6.56
C ALA A 98 19.49 2.87 7.07
N LEU A 99 18.83 3.12 8.19
CA LEU A 99 18.82 4.41 8.88
C LEU A 99 20.21 4.76 9.45
N GLY A 100 20.94 3.78 9.98
CA GLY A 100 22.33 3.90 10.40
C GLY A 100 23.24 4.37 9.28
N LEU A 101 23.11 3.81 8.07
CA LEU A 101 23.83 4.27 6.88
C LEU A 101 23.43 5.69 6.44
N CYS A 102 22.20 6.11 6.77
CA CYS A 102 21.73 7.48 6.58
C CYS A 102 22.14 8.44 7.70
N LYS A 103 22.85 7.95 8.74
CA LYS A 103 23.25 8.70 9.94
C LYS A 103 22.06 9.27 10.70
N VAL A 104 20.93 8.56 10.69
CA VAL A 104 19.79 8.85 11.57
C VAL A 104 20.13 8.28 12.94
N PRO A 105 20.29 9.10 13.98
CA PRO A 105 20.51 8.62 15.35
C PRO A 105 19.20 8.12 15.96
N GLY A 106 19.30 7.40 17.08
CA GLY A 106 18.14 6.90 17.85
C GLY A 106 17.95 5.39 17.71
N GLN A 107 17.04 4.85 18.51
CA GLN A 107 16.74 3.42 18.58
C GLN A 107 15.27 3.09 18.36
N THR A 108 14.37 4.05 18.59
CA THR A 108 12.93 3.85 18.44
C THR A 108 12.52 4.09 17.00
N ILE A 109 12.65 3.04 16.16
CA ILE A 109 12.32 3.10 14.75
C ILE A 109 10.85 3.41 14.55
N ASP A 110 10.59 4.40 13.72
CA ASP A 110 9.25 4.91 13.46
C ASP A 110 9.05 5.19 11.96
N SER A 111 7.79 5.20 11.53
CA SER A 111 7.41 5.47 10.15
C SER A 111 6.15 6.30 10.02
N ILE A 112 6.04 7.07 8.94
CA ILE A 112 4.86 7.86 8.59
C ILE A 112 4.51 7.55 7.14
N LEU A 113 3.28 7.10 6.90
CA LEU A 113 2.79 6.79 5.56
C LEU A 113 2.47 8.09 4.80
N PHE A 114 3.09 8.29 3.61
CA PHE A 114 3.01 9.55 2.86
C PHE A 114 2.49 9.43 1.41
N GLY A 115 2.83 8.37 0.68
CA GLY A 115 2.51 8.25 -0.76
C GLY A 115 1.09 7.79 -1.09
N ALA A 116 0.35 7.31 -0.09
CA ALA A 116 -0.95 6.65 -0.21
C ALA A 116 -2.09 7.57 -0.70
N GLU A 117 -1.95 8.89 -0.62
CA GLU A 117 -3.05 9.84 -0.85
C GLU A 117 -3.21 10.30 -2.31
N LYS A 118 -3.37 9.38 -3.26
CA LYS A 118 -3.91 9.77 -4.58
C LYS A 118 -5.44 9.85 -4.60
N THR A 119 -6.13 9.27 -3.61
CA THR A 119 -7.61 9.31 -3.49
C THR A 119 -8.16 9.63 -2.09
N GLY A 120 -7.41 9.45 -1.00
CA GLY A 120 -7.91 9.65 0.38
C GLY A 120 -7.10 10.63 1.20
N SER A 121 -7.42 11.92 1.11
CA SER A 121 -6.62 13.08 1.56
C SER A 121 -6.48 13.36 3.08
N LEU A 122 -6.77 12.39 3.96
CA LEU A 122 -7.08 12.67 5.37
C LEU A 122 -6.28 11.88 6.44
N GLN A 123 -5.84 10.64 6.20
CA GLN A 123 -5.11 9.86 7.22
C GLN A 123 -3.65 10.29 7.42
N LEU A 124 -3.05 10.91 6.40
CA LEU A 124 -1.65 11.33 6.42
C LEU A 124 -1.45 12.56 7.30
N ILE A 125 -2.46 13.43 7.43
CA ILE A 125 -2.36 14.64 8.25
C ILE A 125 -2.38 14.28 9.74
N ASP A 126 -3.24 13.34 10.16
CA ASP A 126 -3.36 12.94 11.56
C ASP A 126 -2.10 12.26 12.09
N THR A 127 -1.55 11.29 11.34
CA THR A 127 -0.29 10.61 11.74
C THR A 127 0.92 11.54 11.74
N VAL A 128 0.96 12.52 10.83
CA VAL A 128 2.01 13.55 10.84
C VAL A 128 1.88 14.47 12.05
N GLU A 129 0.67 14.91 12.39
CA GLU A 129 0.48 15.83 13.53
C GLU A 129 0.85 15.17 14.87
N GLU A 130 0.55 13.88 15.01
CA GLU A 130 0.88 13.07 16.19
C GLU A 130 2.37 12.71 16.29
N ARG A 131 3.03 12.35 15.17
CA ARG A 131 4.41 11.84 15.20
C ARG A 131 5.50 12.90 14.96
N LEU A 132 5.19 13.97 14.21
CA LEU A 132 6.18 15.04 13.99
C LEU A 132 6.08 16.13 15.04
N THR A 133 7.23 16.59 15.50
CA THR A 133 7.38 17.81 16.28
C THR A 133 7.80 18.98 15.38
N TRP A 134 7.79 20.20 15.92
CA TRP A 134 8.35 21.36 15.20
C TRP A 134 9.85 21.27 14.97
N ASP A 135 10.54 20.36 15.67
CA ASP A 135 11.96 20.12 15.55
C ASP A 135 12.35 18.96 14.64
N SER A 136 11.36 18.21 14.14
CA SER A 136 11.56 17.08 13.25
C SER A 136 12.40 17.48 12.06
N SER A 137 13.58 16.87 11.94
CA SER A 137 14.57 17.25 10.95
C SER A 137 14.71 16.18 9.88
N LEU A 138 14.52 16.56 8.63
CA LEU A 138 14.71 15.68 7.47
C LEU A 138 16.18 15.68 7.04
N LEU A 139 16.80 14.50 7.05
CA LEU A 139 18.16 14.28 6.58
C LEU A 139 18.14 13.95 5.07
N SER A 140 18.41 14.93 4.21
CA SER A 140 18.37 14.76 2.74
C SER A 140 19.66 14.19 2.13
N GLY A 141 20.68 13.90 2.96
CA GLY A 141 22.01 13.41 2.52
C GLY A 141 22.88 14.44 1.79
N THR A 142 22.41 15.68 1.64
CA THR A 142 23.16 16.78 1.03
C THR A 142 23.81 17.65 2.10
N LYS A 143 24.97 18.26 1.79
CA LYS A 143 25.59 19.26 2.68
C LYS A 143 24.65 20.44 2.89
N GLY A 144 24.42 20.81 4.15
CA GLY A 144 23.55 21.92 4.52
C GLY A 144 22.81 21.66 5.84
N ARG A 145 22.06 22.66 6.31
CA ARG A 145 21.21 22.50 7.49
C ARG A 145 20.00 21.62 7.14
N PRO A 146 19.72 20.55 7.92
CA PRO A 146 18.52 19.74 7.74
C PRO A 146 17.24 20.58 7.74
N VAL A 147 16.30 20.22 6.86
CA VAL A 147 15.02 20.91 6.73
C VAL A 147 14.07 20.46 7.83
N LYS A 148 13.27 21.38 8.39
CA LYS A 148 12.27 21.05 9.41
C LYS A 148 11.02 20.46 8.75
N LEU A 149 10.82 19.15 8.88
CA LEU A 149 9.82 18.40 8.12
C LEU A 149 8.40 18.90 8.36
N LYS A 150 8.00 19.08 9.63
CA LYS A 150 6.65 19.56 10.00
C LYS A 150 6.29 20.91 9.35
N ARG A 151 7.26 21.80 9.16
CA ARG A 151 7.04 23.11 8.50
C ARG A 151 6.72 22.99 7.01
N HIS A 152 7.19 21.93 6.36
CA HIS A 152 7.07 21.76 4.92
C HIS A 152 6.08 20.68 4.52
N ILE A 153 5.53 19.89 5.46
CA ILE A 153 4.67 18.75 5.13
C ILE A 153 3.48 19.13 4.24
N ASN A 154 2.80 20.23 4.54
CA ASN A 154 1.67 20.71 3.73
C ASN A 154 2.08 21.10 2.31
N ALA A 155 3.27 21.68 2.14
CA ALA A 155 3.81 22.01 0.82
C ALA A 155 4.19 20.73 0.04
N VAL A 156 4.73 19.73 0.72
CA VAL A 156 5.07 18.42 0.11
C VAL A 156 3.79 17.69 -0.31
N ALA A 157 2.76 17.68 0.54
CA ALA A 157 1.45 17.09 0.24
C ALA A 157 0.78 17.81 -0.95
N ALA A 158 0.87 19.14 -1.00
CA ALA A 158 0.39 19.90 -2.16
C ALA A 158 1.16 19.55 -3.45
N ALA A 159 2.48 19.36 -3.37
CA ALA A 159 3.35 18.99 -4.49
C ALA A 159 3.11 17.56 -5.02
N LEU A 160 2.62 16.66 -4.17
CA LEU A 160 2.14 15.33 -4.56
C LEU A 160 0.93 15.46 -5.51
N ARG A 161 -0.04 16.31 -5.14
CA ARG A 161 -1.31 16.49 -5.87
C ARG A 161 -1.19 17.39 -7.11
N LYS A 162 -0.37 18.45 -7.04
CA LYS A 162 -0.28 19.49 -8.09
C LYS A 162 1.16 19.67 -8.57
N LYS A 163 1.36 19.53 -9.88
CA LYS A 163 2.69 19.72 -10.50
C LYS A 163 3.24 21.13 -10.25
N SER A 164 2.41 22.16 -10.28
CA SER A 164 2.81 23.56 -10.04
C SER A 164 3.29 23.82 -8.61
N ALA A 165 2.85 23.04 -7.62
CA ALA A 165 3.30 23.18 -6.23
C ALA A 165 4.72 22.60 -6.00
N ARG A 166 5.24 21.80 -6.94
CA ARG A 166 6.58 21.19 -6.83
C ARG A 166 7.69 22.24 -6.87
N ASP A 167 7.48 23.32 -7.62
CA ASP A 167 8.45 24.41 -7.77
C ASP A 167 8.57 25.27 -6.50
N LEU A 168 7.64 25.13 -5.55
CA LEU A 168 7.64 25.84 -4.27
C LEU A 168 8.46 25.11 -3.18
N LEU A 169 8.89 23.87 -3.45
CA LEU A 169 9.67 23.11 -2.48
C LEU A 169 11.12 23.60 -2.43
N PRO A 170 11.73 23.68 -1.23
CA PRO A 170 13.15 23.97 -1.10
C PRO A 170 14.00 23.02 -1.93
N GLN A 171 15.09 23.53 -2.49
CA GLN A 171 15.96 22.78 -3.40
C GLN A 171 16.41 21.43 -2.85
N SER A 172 16.71 21.35 -1.54
CA SER A 172 17.16 20.14 -0.84
C SER A 172 16.09 19.04 -0.75
N ILE A 173 14.81 19.39 -0.88
CA ILE A 173 13.66 18.48 -0.76
C ILE A 173 12.71 18.55 -1.96
N ALA A 174 13.15 19.10 -3.09
CA ALA A 174 12.32 19.29 -4.28
C ALA A 174 11.77 17.99 -4.88
N GLY A 175 12.34 16.83 -4.52
CA GLY A 175 11.88 15.51 -4.93
C GLY A 175 11.03 14.79 -3.89
N LEU A 176 10.77 15.40 -2.73
CA LEU A 176 10.14 14.73 -1.59
C LEU A 176 8.66 14.35 -1.84
N TRP A 177 8.02 14.98 -2.82
CA TRP A 177 6.69 14.58 -3.30
C TRP A 177 6.65 13.16 -3.91
N LYS A 178 7.82 12.55 -4.19
CA LYS A 178 7.94 11.15 -4.62
C LYS A 178 8.08 10.18 -3.43
N ALA A 179 8.14 10.68 -2.20
CA ALA A 179 8.25 9.82 -1.02
C ALA A 179 6.97 9.01 -0.85
N ASP A 180 7.14 7.76 -0.47
CA ASP A 180 6.06 6.86 -0.13
C ASP A 180 5.91 6.76 1.40
N LEU A 181 7.04 6.80 2.13
CA LEU A 181 7.12 6.83 3.59
C LEU A 181 8.09 7.92 4.06
N PHE A 182 7.95 8.35 5.31
CA PHE A 182 9.07 8.84 6.10
C PHE A 182 9.50 7.77 7.07
N LEU A 183 10.78 7.43 7.09
CA LEU A 183 11.37 6.54 8.08
C LEU A 183 12.23 7.38 9.01
N GLY A 184 12.25 7.06 10.29
CA GLY A 184 13.00 7.86 11.25
C GLY A 184 13.10 7.20 12.61
N SER A 185 13.52 8.00 13.57
CA SER A 185 13.59 7.62 14.97
C SER A 185 12.87 8.65 15.80
N SER A 186 11.85 8.25 16.55
CA SER A 186 10.98 9.17 17.30
C SER A 186 11.69 9.79 18.50
N ASP A 187 12.69 9.10 19.06
CA ASP A 187 13.55 9.57 20.16
C ASP A 187 14.56 10.64 19.73
N SER A 188 15.07 10.59 18.49
CA SER A 188 16.03 11.58 17.98
C SER A 188 15.40 12.68 17.13
N ASP A 189 14.13 12.47 16.75
CA ASP A 189 13.33 13.32 15.89
C ASP A 189 14.02 13.65 14.54
N LYS A 190 14.69 12.62 14.00
CA LYS A 190 15.37 12.64 12.70
C LYS A 190 14.67 11.68 11.75
N TRP A 191 14.42 12.17 10.54
CA TRP A 191 13.61 11.50 9.54
C TRP A 191 14.30 11.51 8.18
N VAL A 192 13.95 10.57 7.31
CA VAL A 192 14.40 10.49 5.93
C VAL A 192 13.24 10.22 4.99
N GLY A 193 13.27 10.85 3.81
CA GLY A 193 12.32 10.56 2.75
C GLY A 193 12.62 9.17 2.18
N THR A 194 11.59 8.32 2.13
CA THR A 194 11.72 6.94 1.70
C THR A 194 10.82 6.67 0.53
N THR A 195 11.36 6.06 -0.52
CA THR A 195 10.54 5.48 -1.59
C THR A 195 10.49 3.96 -1.42
N VAL A 196 9.33 3.39 -1.66
CA VAL A 196 9.05 1.96 -1.50
C VAL A 196 8.55 1.46 -2.85
N LYS A 197 9.14 0.39 -3.37
CA LYS A 197 8.77 -0.16 -4.68
C LYS A 197 8.82 -1.68 -4.66
N ILE A 198 7.76 -2.31 -5.13
CA ILE A 198 7.72 -3.77 -5.30
C ILE A 198 8.77 -4.25 -6.33
N ASN A 199 9.04 -3.43 -7.35
CA ASN A 199 10.07 -3.70 -8.34
C ASN A 199 11.31 -2.81 -8.09
N PRO A 200 12.49 -3.39 -7.77
CA PRO A 200 13.72 -2.62 -7.59
C PRO A 200 14.12 -1.75 -8.78
N SER A 201 13.79 -2.17 -10.02
CA SER A 201 14.10 -1.37 -11.21
C SER A 201 13.28 -0.08 -11.30
N ALA A 202 12.15 -0.01 -10.59
CA ALA A 202 11.30 1.17 -10.51
C ALA A 202 11.75 2.17 -9.44
N LEU A 203 12.79 1.86 -8.66
CA LEU A 203 13.36 2.83 -7.72
C LEU A 203 13.97 4.00 -8.49
N GLU A 204 13.56 5.21 -8.15
CA GLU A 204 14.12 6.45 -8.67
C GLU A 204 14.73 7.28 -7.55
N GLY A 205 15.91 7.85 -7.80
CA GLY A 205 16.49 8.86 -6.93
C GLY A 205 15.75 10.20 -7.05
N ALA A 206 15.64 10.94 -5.95
CA ALA A 206 15.15 12.31 -5.97
C ALA A 206 15.72 13.10 -4.79
N ARG A 207 15.77 14.44 -4.92
CA ARG A 207 16.25 15.30 -3.83
C ARG A 207 15.32 15.19 -2.63
N GLY A 208 15.89 14.87 -1.47
CA GLY A 208 15.15 14.62 -0.23
C GLY A 208 14.85 13.15 0.05
N LEU A 209 15.03 12.26 -0.93
CA LEU A 209 14.94 10.81 -0.72
C LEU A 209 16.31 10.25 -0.32
N ARG A 210 16.29 9.24 0.56
CA ARG A 210 17.49 8.60 1.11
C ARG A 210 17.39 7.11 1.28
N ILE A 211 16.21 6.55 1.48
CA ILE A 211 16.02 5.10 1.55
C ILE A 211 15.12 4.65 0.40
N GLY A 212 15.50 3.54 -0.22
CA GLY A 212 14.68 2.81 -1.18
C GLY A 212 14.35 1.43 -0.61
N VAL A 213 13.10 1.17 -0.25
CA VAL A 213 12.66 -0.13 0.25
C VAL A 213 12.15 -1.00 -0.88
N VAL A 214 12.63 -2.24 -0.94
CA VAL A 214 12.24 -3.24 -1.95
C VAL A 214 12.08 -4.61 -1.29
N PRO A 215 11.29 -5.52 -1.86
CA PRO A 215 11.24 -6.90 -1.39
C PRO A 215 12.57 -7.60 -1.68
N SER A 216 13.04 -8.42 -0.74
CA SER A 216 14.11 -9.40 -1.01
C SER A 216 13.61 -10.45 -2.00
N ARG A 217 14.46 -10.88 -2.94
CA ARG A 217 14.12 -11.98 -3.86
C ARG A 217 14.94 -13.21 -3.54
N GLN A 218 14.31 -14.38 -3.51
CA GLN A 218 15.01 -15.65 -3.37
C GLN A 218 16.11 -15.79 -4.42
N GLY A 219 17.28 -16.29 -4.00
CA GLY A 219 18.46 -16.46 -4.87
C GLY A 219 19.20 -15.15 -5.21
N THR A 220 18.78 -14.01 -4.67
CA THR A 220 19.53 -12.75 -4.77
C THR A 220 20.02 -12.30 -3.40
N SER A 221 21.13 -11.57 -3.37
CA SER A 221 21.62 -10.97 -2.14
C SER A 221 20.64 -9.90 -1.65
N ASP A 222 20.19 -10.09 -0.42
CA ASP A 222 19.33 -9.21 0.38
C ASP A 222 20.13 -8.16 1.17
N ALA A 223 21.45 -8.07 0.96
CA ALA A 223 22.29 -7.10 1.63
C ALA A 223 21.85 -5.66 1.30
N ILE A 224 21.85 -4.81 2.32
CA ILE A 224 21.62 -3.37 2.18
C ILE A 224 22.75 -2.77 1.36
N LYS A 225 22.40 -1.96 0.36
CA LYS A 225 23.36 -1.42 -0.63
C LYS A 225 23.21 0.09 -0.75
N ILE A 226 24.32 0.78 -0.95
CA ILE A 226 24.32 2.21 -1.25
C ILE A 226 24.33 2.38 -2.77
N ASP A 227 23.24 2.91 -3.32
CA ASP A 227 23.18 3.39 -4.70
C ASP A 227 23.51 4.88 -4.73
N ALA A 228 24.79 5.18 -4.98
CA ALA A 228 25.29 6.54 -5.05
C ALA A 228 24.67 7.35 -6.22
N GLY A 229 24.32 6.68 -7.33
CA GLY A 229 23.71 7.32 -8.49
C GLY A 229 22.31 7.83 -8.21
N LYS A 230 21.53 7.09 -7.40
CA LYS A 230 20.20 7.49 -6.95
C LYS A 230 20.20 8.27 -5.63
N ASN A 231 21.35 8.37 -4.95
CA ASN A 231 21.47 8.88 -3.59
C ASN A 231 20.57 8.11 -2.59
N LEU A 232 20.45 6.79 -2.77
CA LEU A 232 19.61 5.93 -1.94
C LEU A 232 20.43 4.86 -1.23
N VAL A 233 20.06 4.58 0.02
CA VAL A 233 20.35 3.31 0.69
C VAL A 233 19.20 2.37 0.32
N VAL A 234 19.48 1.38 -0.52
CA VAL A 234 18.53 0.35 -0.91
C VAL A 234 18.47 -0.69 0.19
N CYS A 235 17.28 -0.83 0.78
CA CYS A 235 16.98 -1.73 1.88
C CYS A 235 16.05 -2.84 1.38
N PRO A 236 16.60 -4.04 1.07
CA PRO A 236 15.80 -5.22 0.84
C PRO A 236 15.21 -5.70 2.16
N ILE A 237 13.89 -5.86 2.19
CA ILE A 237 13.16 -6.38 3.35
C ILE A 237 12.67 -7.78 3.01
N PRO A 238 12.80 -8.76 3.93
CA PRO A 238 12.22 -10.09 3.80
C PRO A 238 10.80 -10.03 3.24
N TYR A 239 10.61 -10.74 2.15
CA TYR A 239 9.36 -10.81 1.39
C TYR A 239 9.25 -12.21 0.77
N ASP A 240 9.62 -13.21 1.55
CA ASP A 240 9.87 -14.57 1.15
C ASP A 240 8.81 -15.50 1.74
N GLY A 241 7.91 -16.03 0.89
CA GLY A 241 6.95 -17.08 1.25
C GLY A 241 5.94 -16.73 2.36
N SER A 242 6.03 -15.52 2.90
CA SER A 242 5.10 -14.97 3.87
C SER A 242 3.77 -14.69 3.20
N PHE A 243 2.70 -14.69 3.98
CA PHE A 243 1.35 -14.38 3.53
C PHE A 243 1.26 -13.13 2.63
N MET A 244 2.16 -12.17 2.81
CA MET A 244 2.33 -11.02 1.94
C MET A 244 2.60 -11.41 0.49
N GLU A 245 3.52 -12.32 0.19
CA GLU A 245 3.80 -12.74 -1.19
C GLU A 245 2.54 -13.34 -1.83
N VAL A 246 1.86 -14.26 -1.13
CA VAL A 246 0.60 -14.86 -1.58
C VAL A 246 -0.45 -13.79 -1.83
N PHE A 247 -0.51 -12.77 -0.97
CA PHE A 247 -1.53 -11.74 -1.13
C PHE A 247 -1.34 -10.95 -2.42
N TYR A 248 -0.11 -10.67 -2.79
CA TYR A 248 0.21 -9.94 -4.02
C TYR A 248 0.08 -10.82 -5.25
N GLN A 249 0.39 -12.11 -5.13
CA GLN A 249 0.09 -13.05 -6.20
C GLN A 249 -1.42 -13.08 -6.48
N GLY A 250 -2.26 -13.09 -5.45
CA GLY A 250 -3.72 -12.98 -5.58
C GLY A 250 -4.16 -11.66 -6.21
N TRP A 251 -3.56 -10.54 -5.78
CA TRP A 251 -3.84 -9.23 -6.37
C TRP A 251 -3.44 -9.14 -7.85
N GLU A 252 -2.26 -9.66 -8.21
CA GLU A 252 -1.78 -9.73 -9.59
C GLU A 252 -2.72 -10.56 -10.47
N VAL A 253 -3.20 -11.70 -9.96
CA VAL A 253 -4.22 -12.53 -10.65
C VAL A 253 -5.46 -11.69 -10.95
N VAL A 254 -6.03 -11.01 -9.96
CA VAL A 254 -7.26 -10.22 -10.15
C VAL A 254 -7.04 -9.06 -11.11
N ARG A 255 -5.93 -8.33 -10.99
CA ARG A 255 -5.61 -7.21 -11.90
C ARG A 255 -5.41 -7.67 -13.34
N GLN A 256 -4.63 -8.72 -13.57
CA GLN A 256 -4.39 -9.23 -14.92
C GLN A 256 -5.68 -9.81 -15.52
N PHE A 257 -6.50 -10.48 -14.70
CA PHE A 257 -7.81 -10.99 -15.10
C PHE A 257 -8.78 -9.87 -15.51
N ILE A 258 -8.87 -8.80 -14.73
CA ILE A 258 -9.67 -7.61 -15.04
C ILE A 258 -9.14 -6.92 -16.31
N ALA A 259 -7.83 -6.72 -16.42
CA ALA A 259 -7.18 -6.14 -17.60
C ALA A 259 -7.41 -6.96 -18.88
N ALA A 260 -7.58 -8.28 -18.73
CA ALA A 260 -7.95 -9.20 -19.79
C ALA A 260 -9.47 -9.28 -20.05
N ASP A 261 -10.27 -8.31 -19.61
CA ASP A 261 -11.73 -8.26 -19.76
C ASP A 261 -12.44 -9.46 -19.10
N ALA A 262 -11.96 -9.82 -17.91
CA ALA A 262 -12.40 -11.00 -17.15
C ALA A 262 -12.28 -12.31 -17.95
N ARG A 263 -11.21 -12.43 -18.75
CA ARG A 263 -10.81 -13.65 -19.46
C ARG A 263 -9.48 -14.14 -18.91
N LEU A 264 -9.11 -15.38 -19.24
CA LEU A 264 -7.81 -15.92 -18.87
C LEU A 264 -6.68 -15.05 -19.47
N PRO A 265 -5.79 -14.46 -18.64
CA PRO A 265 -4.68 -13.67 -19.14
C PRO A 265 -3.67 -14.52 -19.93
N GLN A 266 -2.92 -13.88 -20.83
CA GLN A 266 -1.82 -14.53 -21.53
C GLN A 266 -0.72 -14.96 -20.55
N GLU A 267 0.01 -16.04 -20.87
CA GLU A 267 1.07 -16.57 -20.00
C GLU A 267 2.18 -15.56 -19.71
N VAL A 268 2.46 -14.65 -20.64
CA VAL A 268 3.44 -13.56 -20.43
C VAL A 268 3.02 -12.60 -19.32
N ASN A 269 1.71 -12.46 -19.08
CA ASN A 269 1.17 -11.58 -18.03
C ASN A 269 1.03 -12.30 -16.68
N LEU A 270 0.88 -13.63 -16.70
CA LEU A 270 0.86 -14.48 -15.50
C LEU A 270 1.81 -15.68 -15.72
N PRO A 271 3.11 -15.49 -15.51
CA PRO A 271 4.11 -16.52 -15.83
C PRO A 271 4.07 -17.71 -14.86
N ARG A 272 3.58 -17.53 -13.63
CA ARG A 272 3.52 -18.61 -12.62
C ARG A 272 2.31 -19.53 -12.86
N PRO A 273 2.50 -20.87 -12.87
CA PRO A 273 1.40 -21.82 -13.06
C PRO A 273 0.26 -21.67 -12.03
N ALA A 274 0.59 -21.47 -10.75
CA ALA A 274 -0.41 -21.32 -9.68
C ALA A 274 -1.34 -20.12 -9.91
N GLN A 275 -0.78 -18.98 -10.33
CA GLN A 275 -1.56 -17.79 -10.68
C GLN A 275 -2.50 -18.04 -11.87
N ARG A 276 -2.02 -18.78 -12.90
CA ARG A 276 -2.86 -19.14 -14.06
C ARG A 276 -4.00 -20.08 -13.69
N GLU A 277 -3.76 -20.99 -12.75
CA GLU A 277 -4.79 -21.88 -12.23
C GLU A 277 -5.92 -21.09 -11.57
N VAL A 278 -5.58 -20.18 -10.66
CA VAL A 278 -6.58 -19.34 -9.98
C VAL A 278 -7.28 -18.40 -10.97
N ALA A 279 -6.56 -17.81 -11.94
CA ALA A 279 -7.17 -17.02 -13.00
C ALA A 279 -8.18 -17.83 -13.84
N ARG A 280 -7.95 -19.14 -14.04
CA ARG A 280 -8.90 -20.03 -14.70
C ARG A 280 -10.16 -20.23 -13.86
N TYR A 281 -10.02 -20.41 -12.54
CA TYR A 281 -11.18 -20.49 -11.64
C TYR A 281 -12.10 -19.28 -11.77
N LEU A 282 -11.53 -18.07 -11.92
CA LEU A 282 -12.26 -16.83 -12.15
C LEU A 282 -12.88 -16.78 -13.55
N ALA A 283 -12.13 -17.13 -14.59
CA ALA A 283 -12.60 -17.10 -15.98
C ALA A 283 -13.79 -18.04 -16.21
N ASP A 284 -13.74 -19.25 -15.64
CA ASP A 284 -14.81 -20.24 -15.72
C ASP A 284 -16.10 -19.76 -15.04
N ARG A 285 -15.97 -18.83 -14.08
CA ARG A 285 -17.08 -18.29 -13.28
C ARG A 285 -17.45 -16.85 -13.64
N ARG A 286 -16.88 -16.29 -14.70
CA ARG A 286 -17.03 -14.86 -15.04
C ARG A 286 -18.48 -14.40 -15.24
N ALA A 287 -19.38 -15.32 -15.60
CA ALA A 287 -20.80 -15.03 -15.88
C ALA A 287 -21.70 -14.99 -14.62
N TYR A 288 -21.17 -15.38 -13.46
CA TYR A 288 -21.92 -15.42 -12.20
C TYR A 288 -21.70 -14.14 -11.38
N PRO A 289 -22.62 -13.83 -10.45
CA PRO A 289 -22.44 -12.73 -9.50
C PRO A 289 -21.14 -12.85 -8.70
N VAL A 290 -20.48 -11.72 -8.44
CA VAL A 290 -19.18 -11.69 -7.73
C VAL A 290 -19.25 -12.41 -6.39
N LEU A 291 -20.27 -12.12 -5.58
CA LEU A 291 -20.45 -12.74 -4.26
C LEU A 291 -20.64 -14.26 -4.35
N ALA A 292 -21.37 -14.74 -5.36
CA ALA A 292 -21.53 -16.16 -5.62
C ALA A 292 -20.20 -16.82 -6.03
N VAL A 293 -19.36 -16.13 -6.82
CA VAL A 293 -18.02 -16.61 -7.16
C VAL A 293 -17.15 -16.70 -5.90
N VAL A 294 -17.15 -15.67 -5.06
CA VAL A 294 -16.37 -15.65 -3.81
C VAL A 294 -16.76 -16.80 -2.88
N GLN A 295 -18.05 -17.10 -2.76
CA GLN A 295 -18.54 -18.24 -2.00
C GLN A 295 -18.11 -19.57 -2.65
N ALA A 296 -18.21 -19.70 -3.97
CA ALA A 296 -17.84 -20.91 -4.70
C ALA A 296 -16.33 -21.23 -4.65
N LEU A 297 -15.49 -20.23 -4.40
CA LEU A 297 -14.04 -20.41 -4.21
C LEU A 297 -13.68 -20.86 -2.80
N GLN A 298 -14.57 -20.75 -1.81
CA GLN A 298 -14.27 -21.10 -0.42
C GLN A 298 -13.80 -22.55 -0.24
N PRO A 299 -14.41 -23.58 -0.86
CA PRO A 299 -13.96 -24.97 -0.71
C PRO A 299 -12.60 -25.25 -1.37
N LEU A 300 -12.17 -24.39 -2.31
CA LEU A 300 -10.88 -24.47 -3.00
C LEU A 300 -9.78 -23.66 -2.29
N SER A 301 -10.18 -22.83 -1.31
CA SER A 301 -9.29 -21.94 -0.57
C SER A 301 -8.62 -22.68 0.58
N GLN A 302 -7.43 -22.24 0.95
CA GLN A 302 -6.81 -22.70 2.19
C GLN A 302 -7.69 -22.29 3.39
N PRO A 303 -8.17 -23.24 4.21
CA PRO A 303 -9.03 -22.93 5.34
C PRO A 303 -8.24 -22.20 6.42
N HIS A 304 -8.90 -21.25 7.08
CA HIS A 304 -8.33 -20.47 8.21
C HIS A 304 -7.03 -19.74 7.89
N LEU A 305 -6.74 -19.46 6.61
CA LEU A 305 -5.59 -18.63 6.26
C LEU A 305 -5.80 -17.18 6.73
N LEU A 306 -7.03 -16.68 6.61
CA LEU A 306 -7.38 -15.27 6.73
C LEU A 306 -8.58 -15.02 7.63
N GLU A 307 -8.54 -13.88 8.32
CA GLU A 307 -9.70 -13.23 8.91
C GLU A 307 -9.79 -11.77 8.43
N THR A 308 -10.97 -11.38 7.97
CA THR A 308 -11.27 -10.00 7.62
C THR A 308 -11.53 -9.19 8.89
N SER A 309 -10.80 -8.10 9.08
CA SER A 309 -11.02 -7.09 10.12
C SER A 309 -11.41 -5.77 9.46
N GLU A 310 -12.51 -5.16 9.91
CA GLU A 310 -12.95 -3.85 9.43
C GLU A 310 -12.65 -2.78 10.48
N SER A 311 -12.01 -1.69 10.07
CA SER A 311 -11.76 -0.53 10.93
C SER A 311 -12.19 0.76 10.25
N ALA A 312 -12.90 1.61 11.00
CA ALA A 312 -13.31 2.93 10.54
C ALA A 312 -12.18 3.93 10.78
N ALA A 313 -11.63 4.50 9.71
CA ALA A 313 -10.78 5.67 9.80
C ALA A 313 -11.65 6.94 9.81
N ARG A 314 -11.53 7.74 10.88
CA ARG A 314 -12.25 9.01 11.01
C ARG A 314 -11.71 10.04 10.01
N LEU A 315 -12.60 10.63 9.21
CA LEU A 315 -12.28 11.77 8.35
C LEU A 315 -12.49 13.09 9.14
N VAL A 316 -11.41 13.83 9.42
CA VAL A 316 -11.51 15.20 9.99
C VAL A 316 -11.36 16.22 8.87
N ARG A 317 -12.46 16.91 8.50
CA ARG A 317 -12.48 17.90 7.41
C ARG A 317 -11.38 18.96 7.52
N ALA A 318 -10.32 18.84 6.71
CA ALA A 318 -9.42 19.95 6.40
C ALA A 318 -10.04 20.79 5.27
N GLY A 319 -10.25 22.08 5.53
CA GLY A 319 -11.10 22.99 4.74
C GLY A 319 -10.90 22.94 3.23
N GLY A 320 -12.01 22.67 2.52
CA GLY A 320 -12.14 22.79 1.07
C GLY A 320 -13.52 22.30 0.61
N VAL A 321 -14.26 23.15 -0.09
CA VAL A 321 -15.62 22.87 -0.59
C VAL A 321 -15.53 21.91 -1.78
N SER A 322 -15.71 20.62 -1.52
CA SER A 322 -15.94 19.60 -2.55
C SER A 322 -16.97 18.62 -2.01
N ASP A 323 -18.21 18.72 -2.51
CA ASP A 323 -19.37 17.92 -2.07
C ASP A 323 -19.43 16.51 -2.69
N VAL A 324 -18.31 15.97 -3.16
CA VAL A 324 -18.24 14.61 -3.70
C VAL A 324 -17.20 13.82 -2.92
N ILE A 325 -17.68 12.94 -2.05
CA ILE A 325 -16.87 11.96 -1.33
C ILE A 325 -17.00 10.66 -2.12
N GLU A 326 -15.93 10.26 -2.80
CA GLU A 326 -15.86 8.94 -3.42
C GLU A 326 -15.66 7.90 -2.31
N THR A 327 -16.52 6.89 -2.23
CA THR A 327 -16.34 5.73 -1.36
C THR A 327 -15.08 4.99 -1.78
N SER A 328 -14.00 5.14 -1.02
CA SER A 328 -12.76 4.38 -1.20
C SER A 328 -12.68 3.29 -0.14
N SER A 329 -12.89 2.03 -0.53
CA SER A 329 -12.54 0.86 0.29
C SER A 329 -11.11 0.42 -0.02
N PHE A 330 -10.34 0.10 1.02
CA PHE A 330 -8.96 -0.37 0.90
C PHE A 330 -8.81 -1.76 1.50
N ILE A 331 -8.00 -2.60 0.88
CA ILE A 331 -7.71 -3.97 1.34
C ILE A 331 -6.24 -4.07 1.70
N ALA A 332 -5.93 -4.36 2.97
CA ALA A 332 -4.57 -4.43 3.49
C ALA A 332 -4.26 -5.81 4.08
N PRO A 333 -3.23 -6.54 3.59
CA PRO A 333 -2.79 -7.77 4.25
C PRO A 333 -2.04 -7.47 5.55
N VAL A 334 -2.28 -8.29 6.57
CA VAL A 334 -1.65 -8.21 7.89
C VAL A 334 -1.06 -9.60 8.24
N PRO A 335 0.26 -9.76 8.37
CA PRO A 335 0.85 -11.05 8.72
C PRO A 335 0.52 -11.44 10.17
N LYS A 336 0.69 -12.73 10.47
CA LYS A 336 0.50 -13.26 11.83
C LYS A 336 1.55 -12.63 12.76
N SER A 337 1.12 -12.10 13.90
CA SER A 337 2.05 -11.74 14.98
C SER A 337 2.48 -13.00 15.71
N ASP A 338 3.80 -13.19 15.86
CA ASP A 338 4.37 -14.17 16.80
C ASP A 338 4.12 -13.75 18.26
#